data_AF-A0A4V1UQG9-F1
#
_entry.id   AF-A0A4V1UQG9-F1
#
_cell.length_a   1.000
_cell.length_b   1.000
_cell.length_c   1.000
_cell.angle_alpha   90.00
_cell.angle_beta   90.00
_cell.angle_gamma   90.00
#
_symmetry.space_group_name_H-M   'P 1'
#
loop_
_entity.id
_entity.type
_entity.pdbx_description
1 polymer ?
#
loop_
_entity_poly.entity_id
_entity_poly.type
_entity_poly.pdbx_seq_one_letter_code
_entity_poly.pdbx_strand_id
1 'polypeptide(L)'
;QLSEDRPSHILVPAIHRNRAEVRDLFRAKLGADLPTDEPAALAGAARVYLREKFLTTKVAVSGANFAVAETGAVCVVESEGNGRMCLTLPEVLVTVMGIEKVLPRWEDLAVFFRLLPRSSTAERMNPYTSLWTGTRPADGPQEFHLVLLDNGRTEVLKDKVGRQALRCIRCSACLNVCPVYERAGGHAYGSVYPGPIGAILTPQLLGMHDQNANTLPYASSLCGACFDACPVRIDIPEVLIYLRGKTKHPAMESVGLKAVAWAMSDPKRFEMAIRLGRRGQGPLVHDGTIRWLPGMLGGWTTARDAPALPKRSFRELWREQNGRPS
;
A
#
# COMPACT_ATOMS: atom_id res chain seq x y z
N GLN A 1 0.81 -17.62 -13.71
CA GLN A 1 0.50 -16.24 -14.13
C GLN A 1 0.50 -16.27 -15.67
N LEU A 2 -0.53 -15.77 -16.38
CA LEU A 2 -0.66 -15.87 -17.85
C LEU A 2 -0.06 -14.70 -18.66
N SER A 3 -0.04 -13.48 -18.11
CA SER A 3 0.40 -12.24 -18.78
C SER A 3 1.83 -11.78 -18.40
N GLU A 4 2.54 -12.57 -17.62
CA GLU A 4 3.88 -12.34 -17.05
C GLU A 4 4.03 -11.00 -16.29
N ASP A 5 2.93 -10.40 -15.83
CA ASP A 5 2.90 -9.15 -15.08
C ASP A 5 2.79 -9.35 -13.55
N ARG A 6 3.02 -8.26 -12.81
CA ARG A 6 2.88 -8.21 -11.35
C ARG A 6 1.45 -7.80 -10.96
N PRO A 7 0.95 -8.23 -9.78
CA PRO A 7 -0.36 -7.81 -9.30
C PRO A 7 -0.39 -6.29 -9.10
N SER A 8 -1.47 -5.63 -9.55
CA SER A 8 -1.70 -4.20 -9.29
C SER A 8 -2.55 -3.94 -8.05
N HIS A 9 -3.24 -4.95 -7.50
CA HIS A 9 -4.09 -4.82 -6.32
C HIS A 9 -4.03 -6.08 -5.45
N ILE A 10 -4.23 -5.94 -4.15
CA ILE A 10 -4.11 -7.05 -3.18
C ILE A 10 -5.27 -8.06 -3.32
N LEU A 11 -6.51 -7.58 -3.38
CA LEU A 11 -7.71 -8.41 -3.55
C LEU A 11 -7.97 -8.85 -5.00
N VAL A 12 -7.90 -7.91 -5.95
CA VAL A 12 -8.20 -8.15 -7.38
C VAL A 12 -6.93 -7.93 -8.22
N PRO A 13 -5.97 -8.88 -8.23
CA PRO A 13 -4.64 -8.70 -8.82
C PRO A 13 -4.58 -8.11 -10.22
N ALA A 14 -5.56 -8.45 -11.05
CA ALA A 14 -5.66 -8.07 -12.45
C ALA A 14 -6.60 -6.87 -12.71
N ILE A 15 -6.92 -6.04 -11.70
CA ILE A 15 -7.83 -4.88 -11.86
C ILE A 15 -7.36 -3.85 -12.89
N HIS A 16 -6.08 -3.88 -13.27
CA HIS A 16 -5.51 -3.05 -14.32
C HIS A 16 -5.85 -3.53 -15.75
N ARG A 17 -6.47 -4.71 -15.90
CA ARG A 17 -6.90 -5.26 -17.19
C ARG A 17 -8.40 -5.11 -17.36
N ASN A 18 -8.80 -4.68 -18.55
CA ASN A 18 -10.21 -4.69 -18.93
C ASN A 18 -10.64 -6.06 -19.46
N ARG A 19 -11.95 -6.26 -19.63
CA ARG A 19 -12.53 -7.56 -20.04
C ARG A 19 -12.07 -8.02 -21.43
N ALA A 20 -11.94 -7.09 -22.39
CA ALA A 20 -11.46 -7.41 -23.73
C ALA A 20 -10.00 -7.87 -23.71
N GLU A 21 -9.13 -7.23 -22.94
CA GLU A 21 -7.74 -7.68 -22.74
C GLU A 21 -7.68 -9.09 -22.12
N VAL A 22 -8.54 -9.38 -21.14
CA VAL A 22 -8.61 -10.72 -20.52
C VAL A 22 -9.08 -11.77 -21.55
N ARG A 23 -10.10 -11.45 -22.36
CA ARG A 23 -10.56 -12.32 -23.46
C ARG A 23 -9.42 -12.65 -24.41
N ASP A 24 -8.71 -11.64 -24.88
CA ASP A 24 -7.66 -11.80 -25.88
C ASP A 24 -6.47 -12.56 -25.29
N LEU A 25 -6.15 -12.35 -24.01
CA LEU A 25 -5.17 -13.14 -23.28
C LEU A 25 -5.58 -14.62 -23.18
N PHE A 26 -6.85 -14.91 -22.86
CA PHE A 26 -7.34 -16.28 -22.78
C PHE A 26 -7.32 -16.99 -24.13
N ARG A 27 -7.70 -16.30 -25.21
CA ARG A 27 -7.55 -16.83 -26.58
C ARG A 27 -6.09 -17.16 -26.88
N ALA A 28 -5.18 -16.22 -26.62
CA ALA A 28 -3.77 -16.36 -26.95
C ALA A 28 -3.03 -17.42 -26.10
N LYS A 29 -3.31 -17.51 -24.81
CA LYS A 29 -2.56 -18.37 -23.86
C LYS A 29 -3.25 -19.69 -23.53
N LEU A 30 -4.58 -19.73 -23.58
CA LEU A 30 -5.37 -20.93 -23.25
C LEU A 30 -5.96 -21.61 -24.48
N GLY A 31 -5.88 -20.99 -25.66
CA GLY A 31 -6.53 -21.50 -26.87
C GLY A 31 -8.07 -21.51 -26.77
N ALA A 32 -8.63 -20.70 -25.86
CA ALA A 32 -10.07 -20.70 -25.59
C ALA A 32 -10.85 -20.05 -26.74
N ASP A 33 -11.86 -20.74 -27.26
CA ASP A 33 -12.82 -20.15 -28.20
C ASP A 33 -13.78 -19.22 -27.45
N LEU A 34 -13.44 -17.93 -27.43
CA LEU A 34 -14.14 -16.90 -26.66
C LEU A 34 -14.58 -15.76 -27.56
N PRO A 35 -15.70 -15.85 -28.31
CA PRO A 35 -16.16 -14.80 -29.22
C PRO A 35 -16.54 -13.49 -28.51
N THR A 36 -16.77 -13.52 -27.19
CA THR A 36 -17.28 -12.41 -26.38
C THR A 36 -16.40 -12.15 -25.14
N ASP A 37 -16.48 -10.95 -24.57
CA ASP A 37 -15.89 -10.56 -23.29
C ASP A 37 -16.93 -10.47 -22.14
N GLU A 38 -18.11 -11.08 -22.35
CA GLU A 38 -19.13 -11.21 -21.31
C GLU A 38 -18.58 -11.95 -20.07
N PRO A 39 -18.83 -11.46 -18.84
CA PRO A 39 -18.19 -11.99 -17.63
C PRO A 39 -18.43 -13.49 -17.41
N ALA A 40 -19.63 -13.98 -17.74
CA ALA A 40 -19.98 -15.39 -17.62
C ALA A 40 -19.15 -16.29 -18.56
N ALA A 41 -18.89 -15.82 -19.79
CA ALA A 41 -18.07 -16.55 -20.76
C ALA A 41 -16.60 -16.61 -20.31
N LEU A 42 -16.06 -15.48 -19.86
CA LEU A 42 -14.69 -15.41 -19.33
C LEU A 42 -14.50 -16.31 -18.10
N ALA A 43 -15.43 -16.24 -17.14
CA ALA A 43 -15.41 -17.10 -15.95
C ALA A 43 -15.56 -18.58 -16.31
N GLY A 44 -16.38 -18.90 -17.32
CA GLY A 44 -16.53 -20.26 -17.85
C GLY A 44 -15.23 -20.83 -18.41
N ALA A 45 -14.55 -20.08 -19.28
CA ALA A 45 -13.28 -20.49 -19.86
C ALA A 45 -12.19 -20.66 -18.79
N ALA A 46 -12.08 -19.70 -17.85
CA ALA A 46 -11.14 -19.81 -16.73
C ALA A 46 -11.41 -21.08 -15.90
N ARG A 47 -12.69 -21.38 -15.62
CA ARG A 47 -13.10 -22.55 -14.83
C ARG A 47 -12.70 -23.87 -15.50
N VAL A 48 -12.89 -24.00 -16.82
CA VAL A 48 -12.51 -25.21 -17.56
C VAL A 48 -11.01 -25.45 -17.42
N TYR A 49 -10.20 -24.44 -17.74
CA TYR A 49 -8.75 -24.51 -17.65
C TYR A 49 -8.27 -24.80 -16.22
N LEU A 50 -8.78 -24.08 -15.22
CA LEU A 50 -8.37 -24.24 -13.83
C LEU A 50 -8.76 -25.63 -13.28
N ARG A 51 -9.94 -26.17 -13.64
CA ARG A 51 -10.34 -27.51 -13.21
C ARG A 51 -9.41 -28.59 -13.73
N GLU A 52 -9.02 -28.53 -14.99
CA GLU A 52 -8.03 -29.46 -15.55
C GLU A 52 -6.71 -29.39 -14.77
N LYS A 53 -6.22 -28.17 -14.48
CA LYS A 53 -5.02 -27.98 -13.67
C LYS A 53 -5.18 -28.56 -12.27
N PHE A 54 -6.26 -28.26 -11.55
CA PHE A 54 -6.46 -28.77 -10.20
C PHE A 54 -6.55 -30.29 -10.13
N LEU A 55 -7.17 -30.95 -11.13
CA LEU A 55 -7.29 -32.41 -11.17
C LEU A 55 -6.00 -33.13 -11.54
N THR A 56 -5.08 -32.46 -12.23
CA THR A 56 -3.83 -33.06 -12.71
C THR A 56 -2.62 -32.69 -11.85
N THR A 57 -2.74 -31.68 -10.99
CA THR A 57 -1.64 -31.16 -10.17
C THR A 57 -1.50 -31.94 -8.87
N LYS A 58 -0.33 -32.53 -8.63
CA LYS A 58 -0.03 -33.29 -7.40
C LYS A 58 0.37 -32.44 -6.21
N VAL A 59 0.97 -31.27 -6.46
CA VAL A 59 1.48 -30.38 -5.41
C VAL A 59 0.86 -29.00 -5.58
N ALA A 60 0.17 -28.51 -4.56
CA ALA A 60 -0.30 -27.14 -4.51
C ALA A 60 0.49 -26.28 -3.55
N VAL A 61 0.65 -25.01 -3.94
CA VAL A 61 1.17 -23.95 -3.08
C VAL A 61 0.04 -22.97 -2.81
N SER A 62 -0.23 -22.68 -1.55
CA SER A 62 -1.25 -21.73 -1.12
C SER A 62 -0.70 -20.70 -0.13
N GLY A 63 -1.45 -19.62 0.05
CA GLY A 63 -1.30 -18.74 1.20
C GLY A 63 -2.35 -19.05 2.27
N ALA A 64 -2.21 -18.42 3.44
CA ALA A 64 -3.25 -18.38 4.46
C ALA A 64 -3.60 -16.94 4.82
N ASN A 65 -4.85 -16.72 5.25
CA ASN A 65 -5.29 -15.45 5.84
C ASN A 65 -4.91 -15.42 7.32
N PHE A 66 -5.16 -16.51 8.04
CA PHE A 66 -4.90 -16.64 9.48
C PHE A 66 -4.44 -18.06 9.81
N ALA A 67 -3.75 -18.20 10.94
CA ALA A 67 -3.60 -19.46 11.64
C ALA A 67 -3.87 -19.27 13.13
N VAL A 68 -4.27 -20.33 13.83
CA VAL A 68 -4.60 -20.29 15.25
C VAL A 68 -3.62 -21.16 16.03
N ALA A 69 -2.87 -20.54 16.93
CA ALA A 69 -1.87 -21.23 17.74
C ALA A 69 -2.48 -22.29 18.67
N GLU A 70 -3.61 -21.97 19.30
CA GLU A 70 -4.33 -22.88 20.22
C GLU A 70 -4.70 -24.23 19.58
N THR A 71 -5.15 -24.22 18.33
CA THR A 71 -5.71 -25.41 17.67
C THR A 71 -4.82 -25.97 16.56
N GLY A 72 -3.77 -25.24 16.16
CA GLY A 72 -2.98 -25.55 14.98
C GLY A 72 -3.75 -25.37 13.65
N ALA A 73 -4.91 -24.70 13.68
CA ALA A 73 -5.73 -24.52 12.49
C ALA A 73 -5.16 -23.46 11.56
N VAL A 74 -5.19 -23.71 10.26
CA VAL A 74 -4.87 -22.74 9.21
C VAL A 74 -6.14 -22.41 8.44
N CYS A 75 -6.29 -21.15 8.03
CA CYS A 75 -7.49 -20.65 7.39
C CYS A 75 -7.19 -19.85 6.11
N VAL A 76 -7.99 -20.13 5.07
CA VAL A 76 -8.09 -19.31 3.87
C VAL A 76 -9.53 -18.85 3.68
N VAL A 77 -9.71 -17.58 3.32
CA VAL A 77 -11.01 -17.02 2.91
C VAL A 77 -10.90 -16.53 1.46
N GLU A 78 -11.91 -16.83 0.66
CA GLU A 78 -11.89 -16.54 -0.78
C GLU A 78 -13.30 -16.43 -1.38
N SER A 79 -13.38 -15.99 -2.63
CA SER A 79 -14.65 -15.80 -3.34
C SER A 79 -14.87 -16.84 -4.44
N GLU A 80 -13.81 -17.48 -4.93
CA GLU A 80 -13.84 -18.34 -6.12
C GLU A 80 -13.79 -19.85 -5.81
N GLY A 81 -13.28 -20.24 -4.64
CA GLY A 81 -13.15 -21.63 -4.20
C GLY A 81 -11.88 -22.35 -4.69
N ASN A 82 -10.94 -21.62 -5.28
CA ASN A 82 -9.68 -22.13 -5.80
C ASN A 82 -8.73 -22.58 -4.68
N GLY A 83 -8.67 -21.83 -3.58
CA GLY A 83 -7.89 -22.16 -2.38
C GLY A 83 -8.38 -23.46 -1.73
N ARG A 84 -9.70 -23.67 -1.67
CA ARG A 84 -10.29 -24.95 -1.26
C ARG A 84 -9.86 -26.08 -2.20
N MET A 85 -9.83 -25.85 -3.51
CA MET A 85 -9.36 -26.86 -4.47
C MET A 85 -7.88 -27.21 -4.25
N CYS A 86 -7.02 -26.24 -3.91
CA CYS A 86 -5.63 -26.50 -3.50
C CYS A 86 -5.52 -27.38 -2.24
N LEU A 87 -6.52 -27.33 -1.35
CA LEU A 87 -6.56 -28.14 -0.14
C LEU A 87 -7.13 -29.54 -0.40
N THR A 88 -8.11 -29.69 -1.29
CA THR A 88 -8.87 -30.95 -1.39
C THR A 88 -8.40 -31.93 -2.47
N LEU A 89 -7.72 -31.46 -3.51
CA LEU A 89 -7.40 -32.28 -4.70
C LEU A 89 -5.94 -32.76 -4.77
N PRO A 90 -4.93 -31.92 -4.47
CA PRO A 90 -3.52 -32.31 -4.55
C PRO A 90 -3.11 -33.31 -3.47
N GLU A 91 -2.12 -34.15 -3.78
CA GLU A 91 -1.50 -35.08 -2.83
C GLU A 91 -0.68 -34.33 -1.75
N VAL A 92 -0.04 -33.22 -2.13
CA VAL A 92 0.81 -32.41 -1.25
C VAL A 92 0.34 -30.96 -1.24
N LEU A 93 0.21 -30.38 -0.04
CA LEU A 93 -0.08 -28.96 0.15
C LEU A 93 1.07 -28.26 0.87
N VAL A 94 1.58 -27.19 0.26
CA VAL A 94 2.54 -26.26 0.89
C VAL A 94 1.84 -24.92 1.12
N THR A 95 1.65 -24.54 2.38
CA THR A 95 1.08 -23.24 2.74
C THR A 95 2.17 -22.30 3.23
N VAL A 96 2.26 -21.13 2.61
CA VAL A 96 3.21 -20.07 2.98
C VAL A 96 2.46 -18.90 3.60
N MET A 97 2.80 -18.52 4.82
CA MET A 97 2.19 -17.38 5.48
C MET A 97 3.21 -16.59 6.30
N GLY A 98 3.01 -15.29 6.44
CA GLY A 98 3.82 -14.48 7.33
C GLY A 98 3.52 -14.78 8.80
N ILE A 99 4.53 -14.67 9.66
CA ILE A 99 4.40 -14.92 11.11
C ILE A 99 3.38 -14.01 11.81
N GLU A 100 3.07 -12.84 11.23
CA GLU A 100 2.10 -11.87 11.74
C GLU A 100 0.64 -12.34 11.63
N LYS A 101 0.38 -13.42 10.88
CA LYS A 101 -0.97 -13.94 10.64
C LYS A 101 -1.43 -14.95 11.70
N VAL A 102 -0.60 -15.23 12.70
CA VAL A 102 -0.92 -16.16 13.79
C VAL A 102 -1.76 -15.44 14.85
N LEU A 103 -2.95 -15.97 15.11
CA LEU A 103 -3.85 -15.60 16.19
C LEU A 103 -3.64 -16.55 17.37
N PRO A 104 -3.76 -16.07 18.62
CA PRO A 104 -3.54 -16.93 19.77
C PRO A 104 -4.69 -17.92 19.95
N ARG A 105 -5.96 -17.48 19.89
CA ARG A 105 -7.13 -18.29 20.25
C ARG A 105 -8.09 -18.50 19.09
N TRP A 106 -8.85 -19.59 19.15
CA TRP A 106 -9.85 -19.90 18.12
C TRP A 106 -10.95 -18.84 18.00
N GLU A 107 -11.43 -18.33 19.12
CA GLU A 107 -12.50 -17.32 19.18
C GLU A 107 -12.13 -16.01 18.47
N ASP A 108 -10.83 -15.69 18.39
CA ASP A 108 -10.36 -14.46 17.77
C ASP A 108 -10.65 -14.45 16.25
N LEU A 109 -10.77 -15.63 15.60
CA LEU A 109 -11.16 -15.74 14.19
C LEU A 109 -12.51 -15.09 13.90
N ALA A 110 -13.47 -15.19 14.82
CA ALA A 110 -14.81 -14.63 14.63
C ALA A 110 -14.77 -13.11 14.40
N VAL A 111 -13.83 -12.41 15.06
CA VAL A 111 -13.61 -10.98 14.87
C VAL A 111 -13.09 -10.70 13.46
N PHE A 112 -12.07 -11.44 13.01
CA PHE A 112 -11.47 -11.21 11.70
C PHE A 112 -12.38 -11.64 10.54
N PHE A 113 -13.16 -12.70 10.68
CA PHE A 113 -14.19 -13.09 9.70
C PHE A 113 -15.30 -12.07 9.58
N ARG A 114 -15.56 -11.29 10.63
CA ARG A 114 -16.49 -10.17 10.57
C ARG A 114 -15.87 -8.94 9.90
N LEU A 115 -14.61 -8.64 10.20
CA LEU A 115 -13.94 -7.42 9.72
C LEU A 115 -13.50 -7.54 8.25
N LEU A 116 -12.84 -8.63 7.87
CA LEU A 116 -12.18 -8.77 6.57
C LEU A 116 -13.14 -8.59 5.38
N PRO A 117 -14.21 -9.39 5.21
CA PRO A 117 -15.10 -9.26 4.05
C PRO A 117 -15.82 -7.91 4.02
N ARG A 118 -16.27 -7.41 5.18
CA ARG A 118 -17.00 -6.14 5.27
C ARG A 118 -16.15 -4.95 4.88
N SER A 119 -14.88 -4.93 5.29
CA SER A 119 -13.95 -3.86 4.93
C SER A 119 -13.39 -4.01 3.52
N SER A 120 -13.46 -5.20 2.93
CA SER A 120 -12.88 -5.50 1.62
C SER A 120 -13.90 -5.34 0.48
N THR A 121 -14.93 -6.18 0.49
CA THR A 121 -15.94 -6.30 -0.57
C THR A 121 -17.33 -5.84 -0.13
N ALA A 122 -17.46 -5.35 1.10
CA ALA A 122 -18.74 -5.07 1.75
C ALA A 122 -19.66 -6.30 1.90
N GLU A 123 -19.11 -7.51 1.74
CA GLU A 123 -19.84 -8.75 1.95
C GLU A 123 -20.06 -9.01 3.45
N ARG A 124 -21.17 -9.69 3.78
CA ARG A 124 -21.44 -10.10 5.17
C ARG A 124 -20.41 -11.11 5.67
N MET A 125 -20.00 -12.02 4.78
CA MET A 125 -19.02 -13.10 4.97
C MET A 125 -18.49 -13.52 3.60
N ASN A 126 -17.26 -14.04 3.54
CA ASN A 126 -16.70 -14.59 2.30
C ASN A 126 -17.50 -15.83 1.83
N PRO A 127 -17.70 -16.03 0.51
CA PRO A 127 -18.39 -17.20 -0.04
C PRO A 127 -17.78 -18.54 0.37
N TYR A 128 -16.45 -18.60 0.45
CA TYR A 128 -15.72 -19.79 0.87
C TYR A 128 -14.78 -19.45 2.02
N THR A 129 -14.88 -20.24 3.09
CA THR A 129 -14.02 -20.17 4.27
C THR A 129 -13.58 -21.59 4.60
N SER A 130 -12.31 -21.91 4.33
CA SER A 130 -11.75 -23.24 4.55
C SER A 130 -10.78 -23.21 5.72
N LEU A 131 -10.94 -24.15 6.66
CA LEU A 131 -10.07 -24.33 7.81
C LEU A 131 -9.61 -25.79 7.87
N TRP A 132 -8.34 -26.02 8.18
CA TRP A 132 -7.78 -27.36 8.29
C TRP A 132 -6.71 -27.42 9.36
N THR A 133 -6.49 -28.63 9.89
CA THR A 133 -5.47 -28.94 10.91
C THR A 133 -4.71 -30.18 10.45
N GLY A 134 -3.53 -29.98 9.86
CA GLY A 134 -2.72 -31.09 9.35
C GLY A 134 -3.39 -31.86 8.21
N THR A 135 -3.12 -33.16 8.13
CA THR A 135 -3.67 -34.08 7.14
C THR A 135 -4.70 -35.02 7.77
N ARG A 136 -5.64 -35.53 6.97
CA ARG A 136 -6.63 -36.54 7.39
C ARG A 136 -6.70 -37.66 6.35
N PRO A 137 -6.75 -38.94 6.76
CA PRO A 137 -6.93 -40.03 5.81
C PRO A 137 -8.19 -39.85 4.96
N ALA A 138 -8.04 -39.97 3.64
CA ALA A 138 -9.11 -39.82 2.66
C ALA A 138 -9.83 -38.44 2.64
N ASP A 139 -9.27 -37.40 3.27
CA ASP A 139 -9.83 -36.05 3.30
C ASP A 139 -8.74 -34.99 3.18
N GLY A 140 -8.50 -34.51 1.96
CA GLY A 140 -7.50 -33.49 1.65
C GLY A 140 -6.12 -34.06 1.28
N PRO A 141 -5.04 -33.30 1.53
CA PRO A 141 -3.70 -33.69 1.11
C PRO A 141 -3.15 -34.80 2.01
N GLN A 142 -2.32 -35.67 1.44
CA GLN A 142 -1.61 -36.72 2.16
C GLN A 142 -0.39 -36.18 2.90
N GLU A 143 0.18 -35.08 2.41
CA GLU A 143 1.33 -34.39 2.99
C GLU A 143 1.06 -32.89 3.09
N PHE A 144 1.35 -32.29 4.26
CA PHE A 144 1.12 -30.88 4.52
C PHE A 144 2.36 -30.21 5.10
N HIS A 145 2.78 -29.12 4.46
CA HIS A 145 3.88 -28.25 4.89
C HIS A 145 3.37 -26.86 5.22
N LEU A 146 3.71 -26.35 6.40
CA LEU A 146 3.45 -24.97 6.80
C LEU A 146 4.76 -24.19 6.90
N VAL A 147 4.92 -23.18 6.05
CA VAL A 147 6.08 -22.28 6.04
C VAL A 147 5.69 -20.97 6.73
N LEU A 148 6.24 -20.76 7.92
CA LEU A 148 6.18 -19.51 8.67
C LEU A 148 7.26 -18.55 8.20
N LEU A 149 6.87 -17.56 7.40
CA LEU A 149 7.78 -16.62 6.78
C LEU A 149 7.99 -15.38 7.65
N ASP A 150 9.18 -15.25 8.21
CA ASP A 150 9.61 -14.01 8.86
C ASP A 150 9.88 -12.91 7.81
N ASN A 151 10.92 -13.09 6.98
CA ASN A 151 11.32 -12.13 5.95
C ASN A 151 11.41 -10.68 6.48
N GLY A 152 12.05 -10.49 7.64
CA GLY A 152 12.28 -9.20 8.29
C GLY A 152 11.16 -8.78 9.26
N ARG A 153 10.07 -9.54 9.37
CA ARG A 153 8.92 -9.19 10.23
C ARG A 153 9.26 -9.15 11.71
N THR A 154 10.17 -9.99 12.19
CA THR A 154 10.62 -9.90 13.60
C THR A 154 11.30 -8.55 13.87
N GLU A 155 12.07 -8.01 12.91
CA GLU A 155 12.66 -6.67 13.05
C GLU A 155 11.59 -5.58 12.99
N VAL A 156 10.62 -5.71 12.08
CA VAL A 156 9.46 -4.80 12.03
C VAL A 156 8.67 -4.81 13.35
N LEU A 157 8.52 -5.98 13.98
CA LEU A 157 7.81 -6.15 15.24
C LEU A 157 8.51 -5.43 16.42
N LYS A 158 9.84 -5.30 16.38
CA LYS A 158 10.62 -4.55 17.38
C LYS A 158 10.43 -3.02 17.22
N ASP A 159 10.13 -2.54 16.03
CA ASP A 159 9.91 -1.13 15.75
C ASP A 159 8.59 -0.65 16.37
N LYS A 160 8.68 0.25 17.37
CA LYS A 160 7.51 0.66 18.16
C LYS A 160 6.41 1.31 17.32
N VAL A 161 6.79 2.06 16.28
CA VAL A 161 5.87 2.76 15.37
C VAL A 161 5.59 1.88 14.15
N GLY A 162 6.64 1.29 13.57
CA GLY A 162 6.58 0.50 12.35
C GLY A 162 5.73 -0.78 12.43
N ARG A 163 5.73 -1.46 13.59
CA ARG A 163 5.01 -2.72 13.81
C ARG A 163 3.51 -2.67 13.57
N GLN A 164 2.92 -1.48 13.54
CA GLN A 164 1.50 -1.31 13.20
C GLN A 164 1.18 -1.92 11.83
N ALA A 165 2.12 -1.88 10.87
CA ALA A 165 1.94 -2.48 9.55
C ALA A 165 1.66 -4.00 9.60
N LEU A 166 2.17 -4.71 10.61
CA LEU A 166 1.97 -6.14 10.79
C LEU A 166 0.55 -6.51 11.22
N ARG A 167 -0.26 -5.55 11.67
CA ARG A 167 -1.69 -5.79 11.96
C ARG A 167 -2.53 -5.99 10.69
N CYS A 168 -1.96 -5.73 9.50
CA CYS A 168 -2.73 -5.68 8.27
C CYS A 168 -3.31 -7.04 7.87
N ILE A 169 -4.65 -7.12 7.87
CA ILE A 169 -5.42 -8.30 7.42
C ILE A 169 -5.65 -8.37 5.90
N ARG A 170 -4.95 -7.54 5.12
CA ARG A 170 -4.99 -7.52 3.65
C ARG A 170 -6.37 -7.28 3.03
N CYS A 171 -7.26 -6.57 3.73
CA CYS A 171 -8.62 -6.26 3.27
C CYS A 171 -8.72 -5.19 2.17
N SER A 172 -7.61 -4.58 1.71
CA SER A 172 -7.59 -3.51 0.70
C SER A 172 -8.39 -2.22 0.99
N ALA A 173 -9.05 -2.08 2.14
CA ALA A 173 -9.82 -0.86 2.49
C ALA A 173 -9.02 0.44 2.29
N CYS A 174 -7.74 0.44 2.68
CA CYS A 174 -6.86 1.60 2.51
C CYS A 174 -6.55 1.92 1.04
N LEU A 175 -6.53 0.94 0.14
CA LEU A 175 -6.31 1.17 -1.30
C LEU A 175 -7.53 1.89 -1.89
N ASN A 176 -8.73 1.45 -1.53
CA ASN A 176 -10.00 1.96 -2.08
C ASN A 176 -10.25 3.44 -1.77
N VAL A 177 -9.70 3.96 -0.66
CA VAL A 177 -9.88 5.36 -0.23
C VAL A 177 -8.66 6.24 -0.54
N CYS A 178 -7.61 5.69 -1.15
CA CYS A 178 -6.38 6.42 -1.37
C CYS A 178 -6.39 7.14 -2.72
N PRO A 179 -6.38 8.49 -2.74
CA PRO A 179 -6.39 9.25 -3.98
C PRO A 179 -5.12 9.05 -4.81
N VAL A 180 -3.98 8.78 -4.17
CA VAL A 180 -2.72 8.51 -4.87
C VAL A 180 -2.78 7.17 -5.59
N TYR A 181 -3.28 6.12 -4.92
CA TYR A 181 -3.44 4.80 -5.51
C TYR A 181 -4.47 4.81 -6.64
N GLU A 182 -5.60 5.50 -6.46
CA GLU A 182 -6.65 5.65 -7.49
C GLU A 182 -6.09 6.26 -8.78
N ARG A 183 -5.21 7.25 -8.69
CA ARG A 183 -4.65 7.95 -9.86
C ARG A 183 -3.43 7.28 -10.46
N ALA A 184 -2.54 6.73 -9.64
CA ALA A 184 -1.28 6.15 -10.10
C ALA A 184 -1.37 4.64 -10.42
N GLY A 185 -2.36 3.95 -9.84
CA GLY A 185 -2.43 2.49 -9.87
C GLY A 185 -1.38 1.80 -9.00
N GLY A 186 -1.49 0.48 -8.86
CA GLY A 186 -0.57 -0.27 -7.98
C GLY A 186 0.82 -0.49 -8.54
N HIS A 187 0.99 -0.55 -9.87
CA HIS A 187 2.31 -0.78 -10.48
C HIS A 187 3.28 0.36 -10.21
N ALA A 188 2.78 1.59 -10.04
CA ALA A 188 3.60 2.76 -9.72
C ALA A 188 4.35 2.64 -8.38
N TYR A 189 3.92 1.74 -7.48
CA TYR A 189 4.59 1.49 -6.19
C TYR A 189 5.79 0.54 -6.32
N GLY A 190 6.01 -0.11 -7.47
CA GLY A 190 7.17 -0.97 -7.71
C GLY A 190 7.27 -2.22 -6.81
N SER A 191 6.20 -2.57 -6.08
CA SER A 191 6.17 -3.64 -5.08
C SER A 191 4.94 -4.53 -5.24
N VAL A 192 5.04 -5.78 -4.80
CA VAL A 192 3.89 -6.71 -4.70
C VAL A 192 2.89 -6.28 -3.62
N TYR A 193 3.30 -5.39 -2.73
CA TYR A 193 2.40 -4.70 -1.80
C TYR A 193 2.18 -3.28 -2.32
N PRO A 194 1.09 -3.02 -3.06
CA PRO A 194 0.78 -1.68 -3.57
C PRO A 194 0.00 -0.84 -2.55
N GLY A 195 -0.18 0.45 -2.86
CA GLY A 195 -1.04 1.35 -2.11
C GLY A 195 -0.50 1.77 -0.75
N PRO A 196 -1.35 2.38 0.11
CA PRO A 196 -0.91 2.93 1.39
C PRO A 196 -0.24 1.91 2.33
N ILE A 197 -0.77 0.69 2.40
CA ILE A 197 -0.14 -0.37 3.20
C ILE A 197 1.23 -0.75 2.64
N GLY A 198 1.33 -0.83 1.30
CA GLY A 198 2.58 -1.09 0.60
C GLY A 198 3.66 -0.05 0.89
N ALA A 199 3.24 1.21 0.97
CA ALA A 199 4.11 2.35 1.22
C ALA A 199 4.75 2.36 2.62
N ILE A 200 4.14 1.69 3.59
CA ILE A 200 4.71 1.53 4.94
C ILE A 200 5.33 0.15 5.15
N LEU A 201 4.83 -0.91 4.51
CA LEU A 201 5.32 -2.27 4.75
C LEU A 201 6.59 -2.59 3.95
N THR A 202 6.61 -2.24 2.66
CA THR A 202 7.74 -2.54 1.76
C THR A 202 9.07 -1.98 2.27
N PRO A 203 9.17 -0.71 2.70
CA PRO A 203 10.44 -0.13 3.18
C PRO A 203 10.92 -0.76 4.48
N GLN A 204 10.01 -1.32 5.27
CA GLN A 204 10.35 -2.02 6.51
C GLN A 204 10.84 -3.45 6.26
N LEU A 205 10.34 -4.13 5.21
CA LEU A 205 10.79 -5.47 4.83
C LEU A 205 12.08 -5.46 3.99
N LEU A 206 12.22 -4.52 3.06
CA LEU A 206 13.40 -4.42 2.19
C LEU A 206 14.48 -3.49 2.74
N GLY A 207 14.14 -2.65 3.72
CA GLY A 207 15.02 -1.63 4.28
C GLY A 207 15.01 -0.31 3.50
N MET A 208 15.32 0.78 4.19
CA MET A 208 15.38 2.14 3.62
C MET A 208 16.58 2.37 2.67
N HIS A 209 17.44 1.36 2.48
CA HIS A 209 18.53 1.40 1.52
C HIS A 209 18.08 1.00 0.10
N ASP A 210 16.94 0.32 -0.02
CA ASP A 210 16.37 -0.03 -1.32
C ASP A 210 15.91 1.21 -2.08
N GLN A 211 16.30 1.31 -3.35
CA GLN A 211 16.08 2.49 -4.19
C GLN A 211 14.61 2.76 -4.49
N ASN A 212 13.77 1.73 -4.54
CA ASN A 212 12.34 1.90 -4.72
C ASN A 212 11.68 2.13 -3.36
N ALA A 213 11.95 1.28 -2.38
CA ALA A 213 11.27 1.29 -1.10
C ALA A 213 11.47 2.61 -0.33
N ASN A 214 12.64 3.24 -0.43
CA ASN A 214 12.89 4.52 0.23
C ASN A 214 12.04 5.69 -0.29
N THR A 215 11.47 5.57 -1.50
CA THR A 215 10.58 6.57 -2.12
C THR A 215 9.13 6.41 -1.68
N LEU A 216 8.71 5.19 -1.33
CA LEU A 216 7.30 4.87 -1.09
C LEU A 216 6.68 5.64 0.09
N PRO A 217 7.40 5.97 1.18
CA PRO A 217 6.85 6.84 2.22
C PRO A 217 6.36 8.19 1.69
N TYR A 218 6.87 8.65 0.55
CA TYR A 218 6.47 9.90 -0.11
C TYR A 218 5.29 9.75 -1.07
N ALA A 219 4.87 8.52 -1.40
CA ALA A 219 3.70 8.21 -2.24
C ALA A 219 2.36 8.39 -1.49
N SER A 220 2.20 9.51 -0.79
CA SER A 220 1.03 9.83 0.02
C SER A 220 0.88 11.33 0.24
N SER A 221 -0.36 11.82 0.13
CA SER A 221 -0.76 13.18 0.50
C SER A 221 -0.93 13.38 2.01
N LEU A 222 -0.78 12.33 2.83
CA LEU A 222 -1.01 12.34 4.28
C LEU A 222 -2.43 12.80 4.68
N CYS A 223 -3.44 12.58 3.83
CA CYS A 223 -4.81 13.04 4.10
C CYS A 223 -5.57 12.31 5.22
N GLY A 224 -5.03 11.21 5.76
CA GLY A 224 -5.65 10.47 6.87
C GLY A 224 -6.74 9.46 6.50
N ALA A 225 -7.32 9.51 5.30
CA ALA A 225 -8.46 8.64 4.92
C ALA A 225 -8.19 7.13 5.10
N CYS A 226 -6.95 6.69 4.87
CA CYS A 226 -6.56 5.30 5.04
C CYS A 226 -6.52 4.84 6.52
N PHE A 227 -6.30 5.74 7.47
CA PHE A 227 -6.41 5.46 8.90
C PHE A 227 -7.87 5.30 9.30
N ASP A 228 -8.73 6.23 8.86
CA ASP A 228 -10.17 6.20 9.15
C ASP A 228 -10.84 4.94 8.62
N ALA A 229 -10.45 4.50 7.43
CA ALA A 229 -10.98 3.29 6.80
C ALA A 229 -10.40 1.98 7.37
N CYS A 230 -9.32 2.01 8.14
CA CYS A 230 -8.62 0.79 8.56
C CYS A 230 -9.35 0.04 9.69
N PRO A 231 -9.86 -1.19 9.48
CA PRO A 231 -10.60 -1.92 10.52
C PRO A 231 -9.74 -2.37 11.70
N VAL A 232 -8.42 -2.38 11.51
CA VAL A 232 -7.42 -2.83 12.51
C VAL A 232 -6.53 -1.67 13.00
N ARG A 233 -7.02 -0.43 12.82
CA ARG A 233 -6.44 0.81 13.38
C ARG A 233 -4.95 0.95 13.12
N ILE A 234 -4.52 0.81 11.87
CA ILE A 234 -3.15 1.12 11.46
C ILE A 234 -3.10 2.60 11.12
N ASP A 235 -2.35 3.39 11.89
CA ASP A 235 -2.09 4.79 11.57
C ASP A 235 -1.01 4.87 10.47
N ILE A 236 -1.45 4.68 9.23
CA ILE A 236 -0.56 4.74 8.07
C ILE A 236 0.12 6.13 7.96
N PRO A 237 -0.57 7.28 8.12
CA PRO A 237 0.08 8.59 8.14
C PRO A 237 1.23 8.71 9.15
N GLU A 238 1.04 8.25 10.39
CA GLU A 238 2.10 8.27 11.41
C GLU A 238 3.31 7.46 10.96
N VAL A 239 3.09 6.23 10.49
CA VAL A 239 4.18 5.35 10.04
C VAL A 239 4.89 5.93 8.81
N LEU A 240 4.18 6.58 7.89
CA LEU A 240 4.78 7.26 6.75
C LEU A 240 5.72 8.40 7.20
N ILE A 241 5.28 9.27 8.11
CA ILE A 241 6.11 10.36 8.65
C ILE A 241 7.34 9.79 9.37
N TYR A 242 7.13 8.75 10.17
CA TYR A 242 8.21 8.05 10.86
C TYR A 242 9.27 7.49 9.89
N LEU A 243 8.83 6.84 8.80
CA LEU A 243 9.73 6.31 7.78
C LEU A 243 10.42 7.41 6.97
N ARG A 244 9.74 8.52 6.66
CA ARG A 244 10.36 9.69 6.02
C ARG A 244 11.51 10.25 6.85
N GLY A 245 11.36 10.27 8.18
CA GLY A 245 12.43 10.65 9.11
C GLY A 245 13.65 9.72 9.11
N LYS A 246 13.51 8.48 8.59
CA LYS A 246 14.62 7.53 8.41
C LYS A 246 15.28 7.62 7.04
N THR A 247 14.66 8.30 6.07
CA THR A 247 15.24 8.45 4.73
C THR A 247 16.47 9.35 4.80
N LYS A 248 17.58 8.91 4.19
CA LYS A 248 18.77 9.75 4.06
C LYS A 248 18.51 10.80 2.98
N HIS A 249 18.47 12.07 3.36
CA HIS A 249 18.43 13.18 2.42
C HIS A 249 19.85 13.55 1.96
N PRO A 250 20.02 14.03 0.71
CA PRO A 250 21.27 14.65 0.28
C PRO A 250 21.73 15.74 1.26
N ALA A 251 23.04 15.90 1.43
CA ALA A 251 23.61 16.81 2.43
C ALA A 251 23.13 18.26 2.23
N MET A 252 23.09 18.73 0.97
CA MET A 252 22.63 20.09 0.65
C MET A 252 21.14 20.31 0.96
N GLU A 253 20.30 19.34 0.62
CA GLU A 253 18.86 19.39 0.94
C GLU A 253 18.63 19.40 2.45
N SER A 254 19.37 18.56 3.18
CA SER A 254 19.32 18.50 4.65
C SER A 254 19.69 19.84 5.29
N VAL A 255 20.73 20.52 4.78
CA VAL A 255 21.13 21.84 5.26
C VAL A 255 20.06 22.89 4.94
N GLY A 256 19.51 22.88 3.72
CA GLY A 256 18.41 23.76 3.33
C GLY A 256 17.19 23.60 4.21
N LEU A 257 16.72 22.36 4.43
CA LEU A 257 15.59 22.06 5.32
C LEU A 257 15.86 22.46 6.76
N LYS A 258 17.09 22.25 7.28
CA LYS A 258 17.48 22.71 8.62
C LYS A 258 17.46 24.24 8.74
N ALA A 259 17.91 24.96 7.72
CA ALA A 259 17.86 26.42 7.70
C ALA A 259 16.41 26.93 7.69
N VAL A 260 15.53 26.30 6.90
CA VAL A 260 14.09 26.59 6.88
C VAL A 260 13.47 26.30 8.25
N ALA A 261 13.73 25.13 8.84
CA ALA A 261 13.24 24.76 10.17
C ALA A 261 13.71 25.74 11.24
N TRP A 262 14.98 26.13 11.24
CA TRP A 262 15.53 27.15 12.15
C TRP A 262 14.85 28.51 11.99
N ALA A 263 14.61 28.95 10.76
CA ALA A 263 13.92 30.20 10.48
C ALA A 263 12.44 30.15 10.92
N MET A 264 11.74 29.03 10.69
CA MET A 264 10.32 28.86 11.04
C MET A 264 10.08 28.59 12.53
N SER A 265 11.08 28.08 13.26
CA SER A 265 10.97 27.76 14.68
C SER A 265 10.76 28.96 15.61
N ASP A 266 11.07 30.17 15.15
CA ASP A 266 10.94 31.40 15.93
C ASP A 266 10.27 32.51 15.11
N PRO A 267 9.23 33.18 15.64
CA PRO A 267 8.51 34.23 14.91
C PRO A 267 9.38 35.39 14.42
N LYS A 268 10.42 35.79 15.18
CA LYS A 268 11.32 36.91 14.83
C LYS A 268 12.29 36.49 13.72
N ARG A 269 12.83 35.27 13.79
CA ARG A 269 13.68 34.71 12.73
C ARG A 269 12.92 34.59 11.42
N PHE A 270 11.69 34.08 11.47
CA PHE A 270 10.83 33.96 10.29
C PHE A 270 10.51 35.33 9.68
N GLU A 271 10.20 36.33 10.53
CA GLU A 271 9.95 37.69 10.07
C GLU A 271 11.18 38.32 9.42
N MET A 272 12.37 38.13 10.01
CA MET A 272 13.62 38.60 9.44
C MET A 272 13.91 37.93 8.09
N ALA A 273 13.72 36.62 7.98
CA ALA A 273 13.90 35.86 6.74
C ALA A 273 12.98 36.39 5.63
N ILE A 274 11.70 36.63 5.91
CA ILE A 274 10.77 37.23 4.95
C ILE A 274 11.21 38.64 4.55
N ARG A 275 11.64 39.49 5.49
CA ARG A 275 12.12 40.85 5.18
C ARG A 275 13.38 40.85 4.30
N LEU A 276 14.30 39.92 4.55
CA LEU A 276 15.50 39.73 3.72
C LEU A 276 15.11 39.22 2.34
N GLY A 277 14.23 38.22 2.25
CA GLY A 277 13.70 37.72 0.97
C GLY A 277 13.00 38.82 0.16
N ARG A 278 12.21 39.68 0.81
CA ARG A 278 11.54 40.83 0.18
C ARG A 278 12.54 41.84 -0.40
N ARG A 279 13.67 42.07 0.27
CA ARG A 279 14.73 42.96 -0.22
C ARG A 279 15.55 42.29 -1.32
N GLY A 280 15.77 40.98 -1.23
CA GLY A 280 16.60 40.20 -2.16
C GLY A 280 15.90 39.78 -3.45
N GLN A 281 14.56 39.77 -3.52
CA GLN A 281 13.82 39.33 -4.71
C GLN A 281 13.86 40.32 -5.88
N GLY A 282 14.24 41.59 -5.66
CA GLY A 282 14.19 42.67 -6.66
C GLY A 282 14.73 42.30 -8.06
N PRO A 283 15.94 41.73 -8.19
CA PRO A 283 16.50 41.34 -9.49
C PRO A 283 15.87 40.09 -10.12
N LEU A 284 15.02 39.36 -9.40
CA LEU A 284 14.39 38.10 -9.86
C LEU A 284 12.92 38.27 -10.22
N VAL A 285 12.31 39.41 -9.89
CA VAL A 285 10.89 39.69 -10.13
C VAL A 285 10.72 40.47 -11.42
N HIS A 286 9.95 39.91 -12.36
CA HIS A 286 9.48 40.57 -13.56
C HIS A 286 7.95 40.51 -13.61
N ASP A 287 7.28 41.66 -13.78
CA ASP A 287 5.81 41.79 -13.76
C ASP A 287 5.14 41.14 -12.53
N GLY A 288 5.74 41.29 -11.35
CA GLY A 288 5.18 40.73 -10.11
C GLY A 288 5.28 39.21 -9.99
N THR A 289 6.00 38.56 -10.91
CA THR A 289 6.25 37.11 -10.93
C THR A 289 7.74 36.81 -10.97
N ILE A 290 8.12 35.71 -10.33
CA ILE A 290 9.46 35.13 -10.41
C ILE A 290 9.35 33.94 -11.37
N ARG A 291 9.80 34.15 -12.60
CA ARG A 291 9.76 33.15 -13.68
C ARG A 291 11.01 32.28 -13.75
N TRP A 292 12.06 32.67 -13.03
CA TRP A 292 13.32 31.97 -13.04
C TRP A 292 14.02 32.09 -11.68
N LEU A 293 14.51 30.96 -11.18
CA LEU A 293 15.35 30.89 -10.00
C LEU A 293 16.65 30.13 -10.32
N PRO A 294 17.80 30.54 -9.75
CA PRO A 294 19.07 29.86 -9.99
C PRO A 294 19.16 28.50 -9.30
N GLY A 295 20.00 27.61 -9.85
CA GLY A 295 20.37 26.33 -9.24
C GLY A 295 19.22 25.32 -9.14
N MET A 296 19.14 24.60 -8.02
CA MET A 296 18.12 23.55 -7.78
C MET A 296 16.68 24.09 -7.79
N LEU A 297 16.49 25.40 -7.57
CA LEU A 297 15.18 26.05 -7.60
C LEU A 297 14.67 26.29 -9.03
N GLY A 298 15.56 26.29 -10.02
CA GLY A 298 15.20 26.50 -11.43
C GLY A 298 14.29 25.41 -12.01
N GLY A 299 14.43 24.17 -11.51
CA GLY A 299 13.54 23.06 -11.88
C GLY A 299 12.08 23.30 -11.49
N TRP A 300 11.84 23.97 -10.35
CA TRP A 300 10.49 24.33 -9.91
C TRP A 300 9.88 25.41 -10.81
N THR A 301 10.68 26.41 -11.20
CA THR A 301 10.24 27.47 -12.12
C THR A 301 10.05 27.02 -13.57
N THR A 302 10.41 25.78 -13.92
CA THR A 302 10.21 25.24 -15.28
C THR A 302 8.75 24.93 -15.57
N ALA A 303 7.96 24.62 -14.54
CA ALA A 303 6.54 24.26 -14.67
C ALA A 303 5.60 25.19 -13.89
N ARG A 304 6.12 26.16 -13.12
CA ARG A 304 5.35 27.02 -12.20
C ARG A 304 5.98 28.40 -12.08
N ASP A 305 5.15 29.45 -12.08
CA ASP A 305 5.60 30.79 -11.71
C ASP A 305 5.45 31.03 -10.20
N ALA A 306 6.43 31.67 -9.57
CA ALA A 306 6.31 32.10 -8.17
C ALA A 306 5.73 33.53 -8.10
N PRO A 307 4.75 33.80 -7.22
CA PRO A 307 4.33 35.17 -6.95
C PRO A 307 5.45 35.95 -6.25
N ALA A 308 5.63 37.22 -6.61
CA ALA A 308 6.53 38.11 -5.86
C ALA A 308 6.05 38.25 -4.41
N LEU A 309 7.00 38.30 -3.47
CA LEU A 309 6.69 38.60 -2.08
C LEU A 309 6.10 40.02 -1.99
N PRO A 310 4.96 40.19 -1.28
CA PRO A 310 4.27 41.47 -1.23
C PRO A 310 5.13 42.55 -0.55
N LYS A 311 4.90 43.81 -0.93
CA LYS A 311 5.60 44.97 -0.34
C LYS A 311 5.41 45.04 1.18
N ARG A 312 4.27 44.57 1.67
CA ARG A 312 3.90 44.55 3.09
C ARG A 312 3.43 43.16 3.47
N SER A 313 3.94 42.64 4.59
CA SER A 313 3.48 41.35 5.12
C SER A 313 2.15 41.52 5.85
N PHE A 314 1.37 40.43 5.96
CA PHE A 314 0.15 40.42 6.77
C PHE A 314 0.39 40.90 8.21
N ARG A 315 1.52 40.53 8.83
CA ARG A 315 1.87 40.95 10.20
C ARG A 315 2.15 42.45 10.32
N GLU A 316 2.70 43.08 9.28
CA GLU A 316 2.90 44.54 9.23
C GLU A 316 1.54 45.25 9.09
N LEU A 317 0.69 44.78 8.17
CA LEU A 317 -0.68 45.29 8.00
C LEU A 317 -1.49 45.15 9.30
N TRP A 318 -1.40 43.99 9.95
CA TRP A 318 -2.11 43.70 11.19
C TRP A 318 -1.65 44.60 12.36
N ARG A 319 -0.34 44.86 12.50
CA ARG A 319 0.18 45.76 13.54
C ARG A 319 -0.19 47.21 13.29
N GLU A 320 -0.29 47.63 12.03
CA GLU A 320 -0.76 48.99 11.73
C GLU A 320 -2.26 49.16 11.96
N GLN A 321 -3.07 48.12 11.69
CA GLN A 321 -4.53 48.17 11.88
C GLN A 321 -4.96 47.94 13.34
N ASN A 322 -4.25 47.09 14.09
CA ASN A 322 -4.59 46.75 15.49
C ASN A 322 -3.58 47.31 16.52
N GLY A 323 -2.69 48.20 16.08
CA GLY A 323 -1.66 48.85 16.91
C GLY A 323 -2.11 50.10 17.66
N ARG A 324 -3.42 50.27 17.89
CA ARG A 324 -3.93 51.11 18.98
C ARG A 324 -4.40 50.20 20.13
N PRO A 325 -3.61 50.01 21.20
CA PRO A 325 -4.16 50.24 22.53
C PRO A 325 -4.41 51.76 22.68
N SER A 326 -5.42 52.15 23.46
CA SER A 326 -5.85 53.53 23.75
C SER A 326 -4.77 54.60 23.63
#